data_AF-A0A0G1XTC7-F1
#
_entry.id   AF-A0A0G1XTC7-F1
#
_cell.length_a   1.000
_cell.length_b   1.000
_cell.length_c   1.000
_cell.angle_alpha   90.00
_cell.angle_beta   90.00
_cell.angle_gamma   90.00
#
_symmetry.space_group_name_H-M   'P 1'
#
loop_
_entity.id
_entity.type
_entity.pdbx_description
1 polymer ?
#
loop_
_entity_poly.entity_id
_entity_poly.type
_entity_poly.pdbx_seq_one_letter_code
_entity_poly.pdbx_strand_id
1 'polypeptide(L)'
;MHLFEENELNISKLYALYAEKVPDKSGFWERLSQEEAAHASNVGESRHEADHGTPVAENKFSRGIIRYVMDFVLEEIEKAHEYEVSHREALCTALRIERSMLEKKCFDIFTPSSESVKSVLCRLNSETERHIEILLKEMKKNKFAFEKQEA
;
A
#
# COMPACT_ATOMS: atom_id res chain seq x y z
N MET A 1 2.48 14.95 3.44
CA MET A 1 1.86 13.66 3.10
C MET A 1 2.14 13.21 1.67
N HIS A 2 2.93 13.97 0.90
CA HIS A 2 3.18 13.69 -0.52
C HIS A 2 3.86 12.33 -0.77
N LEU A 3 4.87 11.98 0.04
CA LEU A 3 5.57 10.71 -0.08
C LEU A 3 4.65 9.50 0.16
N PHE A 4 3.65 9.66 1.04
CA PHE A 4 2.67 8.60 1.31
C PHE A 4 1.73 8.43 0.12
N GLU A 5 1.16 9.52 -0.39
CA GLU A 5 0.35 9.52 -1.62
C GLU A 5 1.08 8.87 -2.79
N GLU A 6 2.36 9.22 -2.99
CA GLU A 6 3.18 8.62 -4.05
C GLU A 6 3.38 7.12 -3.85
N ASN A 7 3.60 6.66 -2.62
CA ASN A 7 3.70 5.25 -2.30
C ASN A 7 2.40 4.50 -2.62
N GLU A 8 1.24 5.01 -2.22
CA GLU A 8 -0.08 4.43 -2.53
C GLU A 8 -0.30 4.33 -4.06
N LEU A 9 0.06 5.36 -4.82
CA LEU A 9 0.01 5.32 -6.29
C LEU A 9 0.93 4.26 -6.88
N ASN A 10 2.13 4.06 -6.32
CA ASN A 10 3.04 3.04 -6.80
C ASN A 10 2.55 1.63 -6.47
N ILE A 11 1.95 1.41 -5.30
CA ILE A 11 1.29 0.14 -4.96
C ILE A 11 0.11 -0.12 -5.92
N SER A 12 -0.70 0.91 -6.20
CA SER A 12 -1.78 0.83 -7.20
C SER A 12 -1.27 0.38 -8.57
N LYS A 13 -0.17 0.97 -9.06
CA LYS A 13 0.46 0.58 -10.32
C LYS A 13 0.98 -0.85 -10.31
N LEU A 14 1.61 -1.29 -9.22
CA LEU A 14 2.08 -2.66 -9.07
C LEU A 14 0.92 -3.66 -9.13
N TYR A 15 -0.19 -3.36 -8.45
CA TYR A 15 -1.37 -4.23 -8.50
C TYR A 15 -2.05 -4.22 -9.87
N ALA A 16 -2.08 -3.09 -10.58
CA ALA A 16 -2.54 -3.06 -11.98
C ALA A 16 -1.65 -3.94 -12.88
N LEU A 17 -0.33 -3.87 -12.70
CA LEU A 17 0.62 -4.71 -13.43
C LEU A 17 0.40 -6.20 -13.13
N TYR A 18 0.09 -6.57 -11.89
CA TYR A 18 -0.29 -7.95 -11.56
C TYR A 18 -1.61 -8.39 -12.21
N ALA A 19 -2.56 -7.47 -12.42
CA ALA A 19 -3.77 -7.79 -13.17
C ALA A 19 -3.47 -8.14 -14.64
N GLU A 20 -2.54 -7.41 -15.25
CA GLU A 20 -2.07 -7.67 -16.62
C GLU A 20 -1.27 -8.97 -16.72
N LYS A 21 -0.38 -9.21 -15.75
CA LYS A 21 0.55 -10.37 -15.73
C LYS A 21 -0.13 -11.67 -15.29
N VAL A 22 -1.26 -11.59 -14.59
CA VAL A 22 -2.02 -12.76 -14.11
C VAL A 22 -3.49 -12.66 -14.59
N PRO A 23 -3.78 -12.89 -15.89
CA PRO A 23 -5.09 -12.60 -16.48
C PRO A 23 -6.26 -13.33 -15.80
N ASP A 24 -6.06 -14.58 -15.36
CA ASP A 24 -7.06 -15.38 -14.64
C ASP A 24 -7.49 -14.77 -13.29
N LYS A 25 -6.71 -13.81 -12.78
CA LYS A 25 -6.93 -13.09 -11.52
C LYS A 25 -7.00 -11.57 -11.72
N SER A 26 -7.13 -11.11 -12.95
CA SER A 26 -7.21 -9.69 -13.31
C SER A 26 -8.19 -8.92 -12.43
N GLY A 27 -9.45 -9.34 -12.37
CA GLY A 27 -10.47 -8.65 -11.56
C GLY A 27 -10.19 -8.61 -10.06
N PHE A 28 -9.40 -9.53 -9.51
CA PHE A 28 -8.96 -9.47 -8.10
C PHE A 28 -7.94 -8.34 -7.91
N TRP A 29 -6.94 -8.28 -8.80
CA TRP A 29 -5.86 -7.30 -8.72
C TRP A 29 -6.29 -5.89 -9.14
N GLU A 30 -7.16 -5.76 -10.15
CA GLU A 30 -7.75 -4.48 -10.55
C GLU A 30 -8.52 -3.83 -9.40
N ARG A 31 -9.26 -4.64 -8.64
CA ARG A 31 -10.00 -4.15 -7.48
C ARG A 31 -9.05 -3.57 -6.43
N LEU A 32 -7.99 -4.29 -6.05
CA LEU A 32 -7.01 -3.79 -5.08
C LEU A 32 -6.31 -2.54 -5.62
N SER A 33 -5.91 -2.53 -6.90
CA SER A 33 -5.32 -1.36 -7.55
C SER A 33 -6.20 -0.11 -7.45
N GLN A 34 -7.51 -0.25 -7.68
CA GLN A 34 -8.48 0.85 -7.55
C GLN A 34 -8.63 1.33 -6.11
N GLU A 35 -8.62 0.41 -5.14
CA GLU A 35 -8.67 0.73 -3.71
C GLU A 35 -7.43 1.58 -3.31
N GLU A 36 -6.22 1.23 -3.76
CA GLU A 36 -5.01 2.03 -3.50
C GLU A 36 -4.97 3.38 -4.24
N ALA A 37 -5.50 3.45 -5.47
CA ALA A 37 -5.64 4.73 -6.17
C ALA A 37 -6.59 5.69 -5.43
N ALA A 38 -7.66 5.14 -4.83
CA ALA A 38 -8.56 5.90 -3.98
C ALA A 38 -7.86 6.34 -2.68
N HIS A 39 -7.00 5.52 -2.08
CA HIS A 39 -6.17 5.92 -0.93
C HIS A 39 -5.30 7.13 -1.25
N ALA A 40 -4.54 7.09 -2.34
CA ALA A 40 -3.74 8.22 -2.80
C ALA A 40 -4.57 9.50 -2.97
N SER A 41 -5.73 9.40 -3.63
CA SER A 41 -6.63 10.54 -3.85
C SER A 41 -7.09 11.18 -2.54
N ASN A 42 -7.52 10.35 -1.58
CA ASN A 42 -7.95 10.80 -0.25
C ASN A 42 -6.83 11.52 0.53
N VAL A 43 -5.59 11.03 0.41
CA VAL A 43 -4.40 11.64 1.03
C VAL A 43 -4.09 12.99 0.39
N GLY A 44 -4.17 13.06 -0.94
CA GLY A 44 -3.99 14.30 -1.71
C GLY A 44 -5.00 15.37 -1.31
N GLU A 45 -6.29 15.02 -1.27
CA GLU A 45 -7.38 15.92 -0.82
C GLU A 45 -7.15 16.44 0.60
N SER A 46 -6.81 15.54 1.54
CA SER A 46 -6.51 15.91 2.93
C SER A 46 -5.32 16.86 3.05
N ARG A 47 -4.30 16.70 2.21
CA ARG A 47 -3.17 17.62 2.14
C ARG A 47 -3.61 19.01 1.68
N HIS A 48 -4.42 19.09 0.62
CA HIS A 48 -4.91 20.36 0.10
C HIS A 48 -5.75 21.12 1.14
N GLU A 49 -6.58 20.42 1.90
CA GLU A 49 -7.33 21.01 3.02
C GLU A 49 -6.41 21.50 4.16
N ALA A 50 -5.34 20.75 4.45
CA ALA A 50 -4.38 21.10 5.50
C ALA A 50 -3.44 22.27 5.13
N ASP A 51 -3.12 22.46 3.84
CA ASP A 51 -2.31 23.60 3.36
C ASP A 51 -3.05 24.95 3.49
N HIS A 52 -4.37 24.93 3.69
CA HIS A 52 -5.16 26.10 4.10
C HIS A 52 -5.20 26.30 5.64
N GLY A 53 -4.49 25.46 6.40
CA GLY A 53 -4.38 25.45 7.87
C GLY A 53 -2.95 25.17 8.37
N THR A 54 -2.81 24.51 9.54
CA THR A 54 -1.50 24.19 10.12
C THR A 54 -0.84 23.00 9.40
N PRO A 55 0.42 23.12 8.92
CA PRO A 55 1.10 22.05 8.21
C PRO A 55 1.14 20.75 9.02
N VAL A 56 0.85 19.62 8.37
CA VAL A 56 1.04 18.29 8.96
C VAL A 56 2.53 18.08 9.21
N ALA A 57 2.93 17.97 10.48
CA ALA A 57 4.33 17.73 10.84
C ALA A 57 4.71 16.27 10.56
N GLU A 58 5.32 16.03 9.40
CA GLU A 58 5.97 14.75 9.11
C GLU A 58 7.33 14.67 9.81
N ASN A 59 7.48 13.77 10.78
CA ASN A 59 8.80 13.54 11.36
C ASN A 59 9.71 12.78 10.36
N LYS A 60 11.03 12.89 10.55
CA LYS A 60 12.02 12.25 9.64
C LYS A 60 11.95 10.71 9.66
N PHE A 61 11.43 10.13 10.74
CA PHE A 61 11.32 8.69 10.92
C PHE A 61 10.21 8.09 10.06
N SER A 62 9.00 8.68 10.03
CA SER A 62 7.92 8.22 9.12
C SER A 62 8.34 8.30 7.67
N ARG A 63 9.02 9.39 7.28
CA ARG A 63 9.51 9.54 5.90
C ARG A 63 10.51 8.45 5.52
N GLY A 64 11.39 8.05 6.44
CA GLY A 64 12.34 6.96 6.19
C GLY A 64 11.64 5.62 5.98
N ILE A 65 10.60 5.33 6.76
CA ILE A 65 9.81 4.10 6.64
C ILE A 65 9.03 4.06 5.33
N ILE A 66 8.30 5.13 4.99
CA ILE A 66 7.50 5.17 3.76
C ILE A 66 8.41 5.03 2.55
N ARG A 67 9.58 5.69 2.58
CA ARG A 67 10.58 5.54 1.52
C ARG A 67 11.08 4.11 1.39
N TYR A 68 11.37 3.44 2.50
CA TYR A 68 11.80 2.04 2.47
C TYR A 68 10.77 1.13 1.80
N VAL A 69 9.48 1.30 2.11
CA VAL A 69 8.41 0.54 1.45
C VAL A 69 8.31 0.92 -0.02
N MET A 70 8.36 2.21 -0.34
CA MET A 70 8.26 2.71 -1.71
C MET A 70 9.39 2.20 -2.59
N ASP A 71 10.63 2.21 -2.10
CA ASP A 71 11.79 1.68 -2.82
C ASP A 71 11.58 0.19 -3.14
N PHE A 72 11.10 -0.60 -2.17
CA PHE A 72 10.75 -2.00 -2.40
C PHE A 72 9.63 -2.17 -3.46
N VAL A 73 8.58 -1.34 -3.41
CA VAL A 73 7.49 -1.38 -4.40
C VAL A 73 8.01 -1.07 -5.81
N LEU A 74 8.88 -0.07 -5.96
CA LEU A 74 9.48 0.29 -7.24
C LEU A 74 10.34 -0.85 -7.80
N GLU A 75 11.15 -1.50 -6.97
CA GLU A 75 11.91 -2.69 -7.37
C GLU A 75 11.00 -3.83 -7.85
N GLU A 76 9.87 -4.06 -7.18
CA GLU A 76 8.92 -5.11 -7.57
C GLU A 76 8.17 -4.77 -8.86
N ILE A 77 7.92 -3.49 -9.16
CA ILE A 77 7.40 -3.03 -10.45
C ILE A 77 8.40 -3.35 -11.57
N GLU A 78 9.68 -3.00 -11.38
CA GLU A 78 10.73 -3.29 -12.36
C GLU A 78 10.84 -4.80 -12.61
N LYS A 79 10.88 -5.62 -11.56
CA LYS A 79 10.89 -7.08 -11.68
C LYS A 79 9.66 -7.61 -12.41
N ALA A 80 8.47 -7.12 -12.09
CA ALA A 80 7.25 -7.58 -12.73
C ALA A 80 7.16 -7.17 -14.21
N HIS A 81 7.84 -6.10 -14.63
CA HIS A 81 7.99 -5.78 -16.05
C HIS A 81 8.94 -6.75 -16.75
N GLU A 82 10.10 -7.03 -16.17
CA GLU A 82 11.15 -7.86 -16.76
C GLU A 82 10.86 -9.36 -16.78
N TYR A 83 10.16 -9.87 -15.76
CA TYR A 83 9.96 -11.30 -15.54
C TYR A 83 8.48 -11.69 -15.51
N GLU A 84 8.22 -12.98 -15.69
CA GLU A 84 6.90 -13.54 -15.41
C GLU A 84 6.66 -13.55 -13.89
N VAL A 85 5.42 -13.24 -13.48
CA VAL A 85 5.02 -13.23 -12.08
C VAL A 85 3.85 -14.19 -11.92
N SER A 86 4.03 -15.22 -11.10
CA SER A 86 2.91 -16.10 -10.74
C SER A 86 1.97 -15.41 -9.76
N HIS A 87 0.71 -15.86 -9.72
CA HIS A 87 -0.26 -15.35 -8.74
C HIS A 87 0.23 -15.51 -7.29
N ARG A 88 0.95 -16.60 -7.00
CA ARG A 88 1.50 -16.86 -5.67
C ARG A 88 2.55 -15.81 -5.29
N GLU A 89 3.47 -15.50 -6.20
CA GLU A 89 4.51 -14.49 -5.98
C GLU A 89 3.89 -13.12 -5.77
N ALA A 90 2.96 -12.72 -6.63
CA ALA A 90 2.22 -11.46 -6.48
C ALA A 90 1.52 -11.35 -5.11
N LEU A 91 0.85 -12.42 -4.64
CA LEU A 91 0.22 -12.45 -3.31
C LEU A 91 1.24 -12.35 -2.18
N CYS A 92 2.39 -13.02 -2.30
CA CYS A 92 3.46 -12.93 -1.30
C CYS A 92 4.03 -11.50 -1.23
N THR A 93 4.31 -10.89 -2.37
CA THR A 93 4.82 -9.51 -2.45
C THR A 93 3.80 -8.51 -1.90
N ALA A 94 2.53 -8.59 -2.33
CA ALA A 94 1.46 -7.73 -1.81
C ALA A 94 1.33 -7.86 -0.28
N LEU A 95 1.30 -9.08 0.27
CA LEU A 95 1.24 -9.28 1.73
C LEU A 95 2.43 -8.69 2.47
N ARG A 96 3.63 -8.74 1.87
CA ARG A 96 4.83 -8.13 2.45
C ARG A 96 4.70 -6.61 2.47
N ILE A 97 4.17 -5.99 1.40
CA ILE A 97 3.92 -4.55 1.32
C ILE A 97 2.92 -4.13 2.41
N GLU A 98 1.72 -4.71 2.42
CA GLU A 98 0.66 -4.31 3.36
C GLU A 98 1.08 -4.49 4.83
N ARG A 99 1.74 -5.60 5.15
CA ARG A 99 2.26 -5.83 6.51
C ARG A 99 3.35 -4.84 6.88
N SER A 100 4.23 -4.48 5.94
CA SER A 100 5.28 -3.49 6.21
C SER A 100 4.68 -2.13 6.54
N MET A 101 3.55 -1.76 5.91
CA MET A 101 2.83 -0.53 6.22
C MET A 101 2.26 -0.53 7.65
N LEU A 102 1.72 -1.65 8.13
CA LEU A 102 1.20 -1.79 9.49
C LEU A 102 2.29 -1.95 10.56
N GLU A 103 3.24 -2.85 10.36
CA GLU A 103 4.27 -3.21 11.35
C GLU A 103 5.20 -2.05 11.67
N LYS A 104 5.49 -1.21 10.67
CA LYS A 104 6.28 0.01 10.86
C LYS A 104 5.45 1.15 11.41
N LYS A 105 4.17 0.92 11.73
CA LYS A 105 3.22 1.88 12.25
C LYS A 105 3.17 3.14 11.40
N CYS A 106 3.18 3.00 10.06
CA CYS A 106 3.22 4.15 9.14
C CYS A 106 2.18 5.23 9.50
N PHE A 107 1.04 4.80 10.04
CA PHE A 107 -0.09 5.63 10.42
C PHE A 107 0.03 6.27 11.82
N ASP A 108 0.74 5.68 12.78
CA ASP A 108 0.88 6.20 14.16
C ASP A 108 1.87 7.36 14.24
N ILE A 109 2.75 7.51 13.24
CA ILE A 109 3.87 8.45 13.30
C ILE A 109 3.45 9.86 12.85
N PHE A 110 2.30 9.99 12.19
CA PHE A 110 1.75 11.30 11.88
C PHE A 110 1.15 11.90 13.15
N THR A 111 1.72 13.00 13.65
CA THR A 111 1.03 13.82 14.64
C THR A 111 -0.05 14.58 13.88
N PRO A 112 -1.35 14.24 14.05
CA PRO A 112 -2.38 14.85 13.23
C PRO A 112 -2.44 16.33 13.57
N SER A 113 -2.21 17.20 12.59
CA SER A 113 -2.38 18.65 12.75
C SER A 113 -3.86 19.05 12.77
N SER A 114 -4.76 18.15 12.38
CA SER A 114 -6.21 18.28 12.42
C SER A 114 -6.92 16.92 12.61
N GLU A 115 -8.16 16.95 13.08
CA GLU A 115 -9.01 15.73 13.18
C GLU A 115 -9.35 15.12 11.81
N SER A 116 -9.39 15.92 10.73
CA SER A 116 -9.61 15.41 9.37
C SER A 116 -8.48 14.49 8.91
N VAL A 117 -7.23 14.94 9.09
CA VAL A 117 -6.03 14.14 8.75
C VAL A 117 -5.98 12.87 9.60
N LYS A 118 -6.32 12.96 10.89
CA LYS A 118 -6.41 11.78 11.78
C LYS A 118 -7.42 10.76 11.26
N SER A 119 -8.62 11.21 10.87
CA SER A 119 -9.67 10.33 10.36
C SER A 119 -9.25 9.60 9.09
N VAL A 120 -8.59 10.30 8.16
CA VAL A 120 -8.07 9.68 6.94
C VAL A 120 -7.00 8.63 7.24
N LEU A 121 -6.06 8.92 8.13
CA LEU A 121 -5.03 7.96 8.53
C LEU A 121 -5.60 6.73 9.25
N CYS A 122 -6.57 6.90 10.14
CA CYS A 122 -7.27 5.78 10.77
C CYS A 122 -8.00 4.91 9.74
N ARG A 123 -8.67 5.54 8.78
CA ARG A 123 -9.33 4.81 7.69
C ARG A 123 -8.32 4.01 6.86
N LEU A 124 -7.22 4.64 6.44
CA LEU A 124 -6.17 3.96 5.68
C LEU A 124 -5.59 2.76 6.43
N ASN A 125 -5.35 2.88 7.74
CA ASN A 125 -4.91 1.77 8.56
C ASN A 125 -5.91 0.60 8.53
N SER A 126 -7.19 0.87 8.72
CA SER A 126 -8.24 -0.17 8.68
C SER A 126 -8.42 -0.80 7.29
N GLU A 127 -8.29 -0.01 6.21
CA GLU A 127 -8.35 -0.55 4.84
C GLU A 127 -7.13 -1.41 4.52
N THR A 128 -5.93 -1.01 4.97
CA THR A 128 -4.68 -1.81 4.86
C THR A 128 -4.84 -3.15 5.59
N GLU A 129 -5.41 -3.15 6.81
CA GLU A 129 -5.74 -4.38 7.54
C GLU A 129 -6.71 -5.27 6.75
N ARG A 130 -7.75 -4.67 6.13
CA ARG A 130 -8.70 -5.37 5.26
C ARG A 130 -8.00 -5.98 4.05
N HIS A 131 -7.04 -5.29 3.43
CA HIS A 131 -6.28 -5.81 2.29
C HIS A 131 -5.49 -7.07 2.68
N ILE A 132 -4.82 -7.07 3.84
CA ILE A 132 -4.13 -8.25 4.36
C ILE A 132 -5.11 -9.44 4.51
N GLU A 133 -6.30 -9.21 5.06
CA GLU A 133 -7.29 -10.28 5.17
C GLU A 133 -7.72 -10.84 3.82
N ILE A 134 -7.94 -9.97 2.83
CA ILE A 134 -8.34 -10.35 1.47
C ILE A 134 -7.23 -11.18 0.81
N LEU A 135 -5.98 -10.71 0.90
CA LEU A 135 -4.82 -11.40 0.36
C LEU A 135 -4.61 -12.78 1.02
N LEU A 136 -4.75 -12.88 2.35
CA LEU A 136 -4.66 -14.15 3.07
C LEU A 136 -5.80 -15.11 2.70
N LYS A 137 -7.02 -14.60 2.52
CA LYS A 137 -8.17 -15.40 2.06
C LYS A 137 -7.92 -15.95 0.64
N GLU A 138 -7.37 -15.14 -0.27
CA GLU A 138 -7.03 -15.58 -1.62
C GLU A 138 -5.87 -16.59 -1.61
N MET A 139 -4.83 -16.40 -0.79
CA MET A 139 -3.78 -17.42 -0.61
C MET A 139 -4.35 -18.76 -0.14
N LYS A 140 -5.23 -18.74 0.87
CA LYS A 140 -5.86 -19.95 1.39
C LYS A 140 -6.73 -20.65 0.34
N LYS A 141 -7.50 -19.88 -0.44
CA LYS A 141 -8.36 -20.41 -1.52
C LYS A 141 -7.54 -21.14 -2.59
N ASN A 142 -6.35 -20.62 -2.91
CA ASN A 142 -5.43 -21.24 -3.88
C ASN A 142 -4.46 -22.25 -3.24
N LYS A 143 -4.61 -22.56 -1.93
CA LYS A 143 -3.77 -23.49 -1.14
C LYS A 143 -2.28 -23.14 -1.16
N PHE A 144 -1.96 -21.85 -1.26
CA PHE A 144 -0.57 -21.40 -1.19
C PHE A 144 -0.11 -21.29 0.26
N ALA A 145 1.07 -21.82 0.56
CA ALA A 145 1.75 -21.56 1.84
C ALA A 145 2.38 -20.17 1.80
N PHE A 146 2.13 -19.36 2.83
CA PHE A 146 2.87 -18.13 3.09
C PHE A 146 4.03 -18.46 4.03
N GLU A 147 5.25 -18.47 3.50
CA GLU A 147 6.44 -18.51 4.34
C GLU A 147 6.73 -17.08 4.77
N LYS A 148 6.73 -16.82 6.08
CA LYS A 148 7.21 -15.53 6.60
C LYS A 148 8.69 -15.41 6.20
N GLN A 149 9.00 -14.50 5.29
CA GLN A 149 10.37 -14.07 5.11
C GLN A 149 10.72 -13.17 6.29
N GLU A 150 11.71 -13.57 7.08
CA GLU A 150 12.30 -12.74 8.13
C GLU A 150 12.94 -11.51 7.48
N ALA A 151 12.74 -10.35 8.12
CA ALA A 151 13.19 -9.04 7.67
C ALA A 151 14.72 -8.88 7.76
#